data_AF-A0A257QJJ1-F1
#
_entry.id   AF-A0A257QJJ1-F1
#
_cell.length_a   1.000
_cell.length_b   1.000
_cell.length_c   1.000
_cell.angle_alpha   90.00
_cell.angle_beta   90.00
_cell.angle_gamma   90.00
#
_symmetry.space_group_name_H-M   'P 1'
#
loop_
_entity.id
_entity.type
_entity.pdbx_description
1 polymer ?
#
loop_
_entity_poly.entity_id
_entity_poly.type
_entity_poly.pdbx_seq_one_letter_code
_entity_poly.pdbx_strand_id
1 'polypeptide(L)' 'MSIKSDRWIKRVAPGGMIEPFEPGQVRTANGGKIVSYGTSSYGYDVRCAREFKIFTNINSTIVDPKAFDEKSFVDFEGDV' A
#
# COMPACT_ATOMS: atom_id res chain seq x y z
N MET A 1 -4.42 18.54 -15.17
CA MET A 1 -5.26 17.40 -14.75
C MET A 1 -5.91 17.75 -13.42
N SER A 2 -7.20 17.46 -13.24
CA SER A 2 -7.90 17.67 -11.96
C SER A 2 -7.95 16.38 -11.15
N ILE A 3 -8.02 16.51 -9.82
CA ILE A 3 -8.23 15.37 -8.91
C ILE A 3 -9.64 14.80 -9.15
N LYS A 4 -9.74 13.47 -9.18
CA LYS A 4 -11.00 12.75 -9.41
C LYS A 4 -11.71 12.48 -8.08
N SER A 5 -13.03 12.64 -8.07
CA SER A 5 -13.86 12.37 -6.90
C SER A 5 -14.13 10.88 -6.70
N ASP A 6 -14.61 10.53 -5.51
CA ASP A 6 -15.07 9.20 -5.14
C ASP A 6 -16.06 8.59 -6.16
N ARG A 7 -16.98 9.38 -6.70
CA ARG A 7 -17.94 8.95 -7.75
C ARG A 7 -17.23 8.46 -9.00
N TRP A 8 -16.16 9.15 -9.40
CA TRP A 8 -15.37 8.74 -10.54
C TRP A 8 -14.62 7.45 -10.22
N ILE A 9 -13.95 7.39 -9.06
CA ILE A 9 -13.18 6.23 -8.60
C ILE A 9 -14.08 4.97 -8.56
N LYS A 10 -15.24 5.04 -7.91
CA LYS A 10 -16.22 3.94 -7.81
C LYS A 10 -16.70 3.43 -9.16
N ARG A 11 -16.77 4.30 -10.17
CA ARG A 11 -17.21 3.93 -11.52
C ARG A 11 -16.11 3.21 -12.31
N VAL A 12 -14.85 3.60 -12.15
CA VAL A 12 -13.75 3.07 -12.97
C VAL A 12 -12.98 1.94 -12.29
N ALA A 13 -12.95 1.89 -10.95
CA ALA A 13 -12.22 0.89 -10.19
C ALA A 13 -12.58 -0.56 -10.55
N PRO A 14 -13.87 -0.93 -10.70
CA PRO A 14 -14.27 -2.28 -11.11
C PRO A 14 -13.78 -2.70 -12.50
N GLY A 15 -13.36 -1.74 -13.35
CA GLY A 15 -12.79 -2.00 -14.68
C GLY A 15 -11.30 -2.36 -14.65
N GLY A 16 -10.75 -2.77 -13.51
CA GLY A 16 -9.34 -3.17 -13.35
C GLY A 16 -8.39 -2.03 -12.95
N MET A 17 -8.91 -0.86 -12.56
CA MET A 17 -8.04 0.23 -12.07
C MET A 17 -7.50 -0.06 -10.65
N ILE A 18 -8.29 -0.72 -9.79
CA ILE A 18 -7.88 -1.11 -8.43
C ILE A 18 -8.41 -2.51 -8.17
N GLU A 19 -7.55 -3.43 -7.75
CA GLU A 19 -7.93 -4.80 -7.40
C GLU A 19 -7.08 -5.32 -6.24
N PRO A 20 -7.68 -5.83 -5.15
CA PRO A 20 -9.11 -5.77 -4.80
C PRO A 20 -9.59 -4.35 -4.46
N PHE A 21 -10.87 -4.04 -4.74
CA PHE A 21 -11.47 -2.70 -4.56
C PHE A 21 -12.51 -2.64 -3.42
N GLU A 22 -12.46 -1.58 -2.61
CA GLU A 22 -13.40 -1.29 -1.54
C GLU A 22 -14.12 0.07 -1.78
N PRO A 23 -15.42 0.08 -2.11
CA PRO A 23 -16.16 1.31 -2.42
C PRO A 23 -16.40 2.22 -1.21
N GLY A 24 -16.26 1.70 0.01
CA GLY A 24 -16.43 2.46 1.26
C GLY A 24 -15.13 2.71 2.00
N GLN A 25 -15.25 3.30 3.19
CA GLN A 25 -14.16 3.38 4.17
C GLN A 25 -14.33 2.25 5.17
N VAL A 26 -13.35 1.35 5.25
CA VAL A 26 -13.31 0.29 6.25
C VAL A 26 -12.51 0.79 7.45
N ARG A 27 -13.14 0.82 8.62
CA ARG A 27 -12.54 1.37 9.86
C ARG A 27 -12.40 0.32 10.97
N THR A 28 -12.96 -0.86 10.76
CA THR A 28 -12.96 -1.96 11.72
C THR A 28 -12.75 -3.28 11.01
N ALA A 29 -11.94 -4.16 11.60
CA ALA A 29 -11.72 -5.52 11.15
C ALA A 29 -11.44 -6.41 12.39
N ASN A 30 -11.81 -7.69 12.32
CA ASN A 30 -11.57 -8.67 13.40
C ASN A 30 -12.04 -8.19 14.80
N GLY A 31 -13.16 -7.47 14.86
CA GLY A 31 -13.71 -6.94 16.11
C GLY A 31 -12.98 -5.72 16.69
N GLY A 32 -11.93 -5.23 16.04
CA GLY A 32 -11.14 -4.07 16.46
C GLY A 32 -11.24 -2.89 15.49
N LYS A 33 -10.86 -1.70 15.96
CA LYS A 33 -10.59 -0.53 15.10
C LYS A 33 -9.25 -0.73 14.39
N ILE A 34 -9.15 -0.26 13.15
CA ILE A 34 -7.92 -0.30 12.34
C ILE A 34 -7.60 1.08 11.76
N VAL A 35 -6.39 1.24 11.22
CA VAL A 35 -6.10 2.33 10.28
C VAL A 35 -6.96 2.11 9.04
N SER A 36 -7.78 3.10 8.72
CA SER A 36 -8.82 2.94 7.71
C SER A 36 -8.27 2.85 6.29
N TYR A 37 -9.00 2.16 5.41
CA TYR A 37 -8.66 2.05 3.99
C TYR A 37 -9.92 2.08 3.11
N GLY A 38 -9.72 2.17 1.79
CA GLY A 38 -10.79 2.18 0.79
C GLY A 38 -11.08 3.57 0.23
N THR A 39 -12.23 3.74 -0.42
CA THR A 39 -12.53 4.97 -1.17
C THR A 39 -12.78 6.17 -0.24
N SER A 40 -12.06 7.27 -0.47
CA SER A 40 -12.23 8.57 0.18
C SER A 40 -12.79 9.60 -0.80
N SER A 41 -13.19 10.79 -0.33
CA SER A 41 -13.92 11.80 -1.12
C SER A 41 -13.25 12.17 -2.45
N TYR A 42 -11.92 12.19 -2.48
CA TYR A 42 -11.12 12.55 -3.65
C TYR A 42 -9.85 11.69 -3.76
N GLY A 43 -9.93 10.45 -3.30
CA GLY A 43 -8.78 9.55 -3.24
C GLY A 43 -9.16 8.13 -2.84
N TYR A 44 -8.15 7.29 -2.71
CA TYR A 44 -8.30 5.90 -2.30
C TYR A 44 -7.17 5.56 -1.33
N ASP A 45 -7.54 5.13 -0.13
CA ASP A 45 -6.59 4.77 0.92
C ASP A 45 -6.17 3.31 0.71
N VAL A 46 -4.90 3.09 0.37
CA VAL A 46 -4.33 1.76 0.11
C VAL A 46 -3.95 1.03 1.39
N ARG A 47 -3.82 -0.30 1.31
CA ARG A 47 -3.35 -1.14 2.41
C ARG A 47 -1.90 -1.54 2.20
N CYS A 48 -1.19 -1.75 3.31
CA CYS A 48 0.13 -2.37 3.30
C CYS A 48 -0.01 -3.91 3.33
N ALA A 49 0.78 -4.60 2.52
CA ALA A 49 0.90 -6.05 2.58
C ALA A 49 1.81 -6.46 3.76
N ARG A 50 1.95 -7.77 3.98
CA ARG A 50 2.72 -8.34 5.10
C ARG A 50 4.19 -8.56 4.77
N GLU A 51 4.59 -8.33 3.53
CA GLU A 51 5.94 -8.53 3.02
C GLU A 51 6.72 -7.22 3.09
N PHE A 52 7.80 -7.22 3.87
CA PHE A 52 8.64 -6.07 4.09
C PHE A 52 10.09 -6.38 3.72
N LYS A 53 10.77 -5.36 3.17
CA LYS A 53 12.23 -5.39 2.98
C LYS A 53 12.86 -4.40 3.96
N ILE A 54 13.58 -4.92 4.95
CA ILE A 54 14.21 -4.12 6.01
C ILE A 54 15.65 -3.84 5.62
N PHE A 55 16.01 -2.55 5.48
CA PHE A 55 17.37 -2.14 5.18
C PHE A 55 18.34 -2.59 6.29
N THR A 56 19.50 -3.12 5.88
CA THR A 56 20.59 -3.48 6.78
C THR A 56 21.93 -2.98 6.24
N ASN A 57 22.78 -2.46 7.14
CA ASN A 57 24.12 -1.99 6.80
C ASN A 57 25.22 -3.04 7.06
N ILE A 58 24.84 -4.27 7.45
CA ILE A 58 25.77 -5.36 7.82
C ILE A 58 26.79 -5.63 6.69
N ASN A 59 26.39 -5.48 5.43
CA ASN A 59 27.23 -5.77 4.27
C ASN A 59 28.09 -4.58 3.80
N SER A 60 28.05 -3.41 4.47
CA SER A 60 28.78 -2.18 4.09
C SER A 60 28.65 -1.80 2.60
N THR A 61 27.50 -2.10 2.00
CA THR A 61 27.19 -1.78 0.60
C THR A 61 26.88 -0.29 0.48
N ILE A 62 27.43 0.37 -0.54
CA ILE A 62 27.02 1.72 -0.94
C ILE A 62 25.62 1.59 -1.56
N VAL A 63 24.67 2.43 -1.12
CA VAL A 63 23.34 2.47 -1.72
C VAL A 63 23.43 3.20 -3.06
N ASP A 64 23.40 2.45 -4.16
CA ASP A 64 23.30 2.97 -5.53
C ASP A 64 21.86 2.78 -6.05
N PRO A 65 21.06 3.86 -6.18
CA PRO A 65 19.70 3.76 -6.72
C PRO A 65 19.63 3.29 -8.18
N LYS A 66 20.72 3.38 -8.94
CA LYS A 66 20.81 2.88 -10.33
C LYS A 66 21.21 1.40 -10.40
N ALA A 67 21.86 0.89 -9.35
CA ALA A 67 22.34 -0.48 -9.23
C ALA A 67 21.99 -1.03 -7.85
N PHE A 68 20.68 -1.17 -7.60
CA PHE A 68 20.16 -1.57 -6.30
C PHE A 68 20.53 -3.02 -5.96
N ASP A 69 21.14 -3.23 -4.80
CA ASP A 69 21.57 -4.56 -4.32
C ASP A 69 20.57 -5.12 -3.29
N GLU A 70 19.90 -6.21 -3.64
CA GLU A 70 18.95 -6.92 -2.75
C GLU A 70 19.60 -7.39 -1.45
N LYS A 71 20.92 -7.60 -1.41
CA LYS A 71 21.66 -7.94 -0.19
C LYS A 71 21.70 -6.81 0.84
N SER A 72 21.24 -5.62 0.47
CA SER A 72 21.06 -4.49 1.39
C SER A 72 19.77 -4.64 2.23
N PHE A 73 19.01 -5.71 2.01
CA PHE A 73 17.77 -5.99 2.73
C PHE A 73 17.78 -7.34 3.43
N VAL A 74 16.98 -7.39 4.48
CA VAL A 74 16.47 -8.62 5.07
C VAL A 74 14.99 -8.69 4.76
N ASP A 75 14.55 -9.79 4.16
CA ASP A 75 13.13 -10.06 3.95
C ASP A 75 12.47 -10.39 5.29
N PHE A 76 11.32 -9.78 5.53
CA PHE A 76 10.51 -10.00 6.73
C PHE A 76 9.05 -10.16 6.33
N GLU A 77 8.43 -11.25 6.78
CA GLU A 77 6.98 -11.47 6.68
C GLU A 77 6.39 -11.51 8.08
N GLY A 78 5.42 -10.64 8.35
CA GLY A 78 4.82 -10.56 9.68
C GLY A 78 3.59 -9.67 9.75
N ASP A 79 2.79 -9.87 10.81
CA ASP A 79 1.74 -8.96 11.21
C ASP A 79 2.36 -7.67 11.75
N VAL A 80 1.77 -6.52 11.40
CA VAL A 80 2.03 -5.23 12.03
C VAL A 80 0.91 -4.93 13.02
#